data_AF-A0A365P2G0-F1
#
_entry.id   AF-A0A365P2G0-F1
#
_cell.length_a   1.000
_cell.length_b   1.000
_cell.length_c   1.000
_cell.angle_alpha   90.00
_cell.angle_beta   90.00
_cell.angle_gamma   90.00
#
_symmetry.space_group_name_H-M   'P 1'
#
loop_
_entity.id
_entity.type
_entity.pdbx_description
1 polymer ?
#
loop_
_entity_poly.entity_id
_entity_poly.type
_entity_poly.pdbx_seq_one_letter_code
_entity_poly.pdbx_strand_id
1 'polypeptide(L)'
;MVTSLMAGSEIDTHRQIAEETARRPRAAMPTIGSLTTEFGERWDSFHAGIDIANAIGTPILAASAGMVIDAGPAQGFGNWVRIMSDEGTMTVYGHMEEVLASTGQRVQAGDTIALMGNRGFSVKPLEVV
;
A
#
# COMPACT_ATOMS: atom_id res chain seq x y z
N MET A 1 12.73 -6.51 -47.63
CA MET A 1 11.76 -7.20 -46.76
C MET A 1 12.39 -7.41 -45.40
N VAL A 2 12.16 -6.52 -44.43
CA VAL A 2 12.54 -6.70 -43.01
C VAL A 2 11.51 -5.96 -42.15
N THR A 3 10.28 -6.47 -42.09
CA THR A 3 9.19 -5.82 -41.33
C THR A 3 8.42 -6.80 -40.44
N SER A 4 8.99 -7.97 -40.14
CA SER A 4 8.25 -9.08 -39.50
C SER A 4 8.88 -9.66 -38.22
N LEU A 5 10.03 -9.17 -37.76
CA LEU A 5 10.69 -9.75 -36.57
C LEU A 5 10.43 -9.00 -35.25
N MET A 6 10.06 -7.70 -35.28
CA MET A 6 9.89 -6.89 -34.06
C MET A 6 8.51 -7.09 -33.40
N ALA A 7 7.46 -7.29 -34.21
CA ALA A 7 6.08 -7.39 -33.73
C ALA A 7 5.78 -8.63 -32.86
N GLY A 8 6.54 -9.72 -33.01
CA GLY A 8 6.36 -10.93 -32.20
C GLY A 8 6.80 -10.76 -30.74
N SER A 9 7.92 -10.05 -30.51
CA SER A 9 8.48 -9.88 -29.16
C SER A 9 7.64 -8.96 -28.26
N GLU A 10 6.96 -7.96 -28.84
CA GLU A 10 6.09 -7.05 -28.10
C GLU A 10 4.82 -7.77 -27.62
N ILE A 11 4.22 -8.61 -28.48
CA ILE A 11 3.04 -9.41 -28.14
C ILE A 11 3.36 -10.41 -27.01
N ASP A 12 4.50 -11.08 -27.08
CA ASP A 12 4.93 -12.02 -26.05
C ASP A 12 5.18 -11.32 -24.71
N THR A 13 5.76 -10.12 -24.73
CA THR A 13 6.00 -9.31 -23.53
C THR A 13 4.69 -8.88 -22.87
N HIS A 14 3.74 -8.35 -23.65
CA HIS A 14 2.43 -7.95 -23.12
C HIS A 14 1.67 -9.14 -22.53
N ARG A 15 1.74 -10.30 -23.18
CA ARG A 15 1.15 -11.54 -22.67
C ARG A 15 1.80 -11.97 -21.36
N GLN A 16 3.12 -11.94 -21.28
CA GLN A 16 3.85 -12.29 -20.05
C GLN A 16 3.49 -11.35 -18.89
N ILE A 17 3.41 -10.04 -19.14
CA ILE A 17 2.98 -9.05 -18.14
C ILE A 17 1.55 -9.33 -17.67
N ALA A 18 0.63 -9.64 -18.58
CA ALA A 18 -0.75 -9.97 -18.24
C ALA A 18 -0.85 -11.28 -17.43
N GLU A 19 -0.11 -12.31 -17.83
CA GLU A 19 -0.06 -13.60 -17.13
C GLU A 19 0.61 -13.48 -15.75
N GLU A 20 1.63 -12.63 -15.60
CA GLU A 20 2.25 -12.33 -14.31
C GLU A 20 1.33 -11.52 -13.41
N THR A 21 0.65 -10.51 -13.96
CA THR A 21 -0.36 -9.73 -13.24
C THR A 21 -1.50 -10.63 -12.74
N ALA A 22 -1.96 -11.57 -13.58
CA ALA A 22 -3.00 -12.52 -13.20
C ALA A 22 -2.56 -13.54 -12.13
N ARG A 23 -1.24 -13.78 -12.00
CA ARG A 23 -0.66 -14.66 -10.97
C ARG A 23 -0.41 -13.97 -9.64
N ARG A 24 -0.44 -12.63 -9.58
CA ARG A 24 -0.27 -11.91 -8.32
C ARG A 24 -1.43 -12.21 -7.37
N PRO A 25 -1.15 -12.28 -6.05
CA PRO A 25 -2.22 -12.46 -5.07
C PRO A 25 -3.17 -11.27 -5.14
N ARG A 26 -4.47 -11.51 -4.92
CA ARG A 26 -5.47 -10.42 -4.92
C ARG A 26 -5.38 -9.53 -3.67
N ALA A 27 -4.87 -10.10 -2.59
CA ALA A 27 -4.65 -9.41 -1.34
C ALA A 27 -3.29 -9.78 -0.74
N ALA A 28 -2.69 -8.84 -0.02
CA ALA A 28 -1.45 -9.04 0.70
C ALA A 28 -1.61 -8.57 2.15
N MET A 29 -0.84 -9.17 3.05
CA MET A 29 -0.67 -8.60 4.38
C MET A 29 0.06 -7.26 4.23
N PRO A 30 -0.47 -6.16 4.79
CA PRO A 30 0.04 -4.82 4.55
C PRO A 30 1.43 -4.62 5.17
N THR A 31 1.74 -5.31 6.27
CA THR A 31 3.09 -5.41 6.78
C THR A 31 3.26 -6.66 7.64
N ILE A 32 4.48 -6.89 8.09
CA ILE A 32 4.79 -7.84 9.16
C ILE A 32 4.93 -7.08 10.48
N GLY A 33 4.34 -7.59 11.56
CA GLY A 33 4.44 -6.92 12.86
C GLY A 33 3.48 -7.49 13.89
N SER A 34 3.46 -6.84 15.05
CA SER A 34 2.52 -7.17 16.12
C SER A 34 1.30 -6.27 16.03
N LEU A 35 0.10 -6.86 16.01
CA LEU A 35 -1.15 -6.11 16.18
C LEU A 35 -1.15 -5.53 17.59
N THR A 36 -0.94 -4.23 17.71
CA THR A 36 -0.91 -3.53 19.01
C THR A 36 -2.25 -2.98 19.38
N THR A 37 -3.09 -2.66 18.40
CA THR A 37 -4.45 -2.27 18.70
C THR A 37 -5.43 -2.57 17.57
N GLU A 38 -6.63 -2.94 17.97
CA GLU A 38 -7.71 -3.35 17.09
C GLU A 38 -8.62 -2.17 16.72
N PHE A 39 -9.53 -2.43 15.79
CA PHE A 39 -10.63 -1.56 15.44
C PHE A 39 -11.67 -1.55 16.57
N GLY A 40 -12.15 -0.37 16.97
CA GLY A 40 -13.23 -0.24 17.95
C GLY A 40 -13.07 0.89 18.97
N GLU A 41 -13.94 0.89 19.98
CA GLU A 41 -13.96 1.89 21.04
C GLU A 41 -12.72 1.81 21.95
N ARG A 42 -12.18 2.98 22.31
CA ARG A 42 -11.07 3.17 23.23
C ARG A 42 -11.37 4.32 24.19
N TRP A 43 -11.70 4.00 25.44
CA TRP A 43 -12.06 4.98 26.46
C TRP A 43 -13.13 5.97 25.93
N ASP A 44 -12.74 7.22 25.61
CA ASP A 44 -13.62 8.27 25.09
C ASP A 44 -13.41 8.55 23.57
N SER A 45 -12.78 7.63 22.83
CA SER A 45 -12.51 7.78 21.40
C SER A 45 -12.78 6.49 20.63
N PHE A 46 -12.91 6.57 19.31
CA PHE A 46 -13.12 5.42 18.43
C PHE A 46 -11.94 5.26 17.47
N HIS A 47 -11.38 4.04 17.42
CA HIS A 47 -10.30 3.70 16.51
C HIS A 47 -10.83 3.05 15.24
N ALA A 48 -10.81 3.82 14.15
CA ALA A 48 -11.33 3.41 12.84
C ALA A 48 -10.28 2.72 11.96
N GLY A 49 -9.43 1.87 12.54
CA GLY A 49 -8.41 1.11 11.84
C GLY A 49 -7.79 0.02 12.73
N ILE A 50 -6.70 -0.58 12.28
CA ILE A 50 -5.85 -1.46 13.10
C ILE A 50 -4.44 -0.91 13.18
N ASP A 51 -3.78 -1.07 14.32
CA ASP A 51 -2.40 -0.64 14.54
C ASP A 51 -1.46 -1.84 14.52
N ILE A 52 -0.54 -1.89 13.55
CA ILE A 52 0.51 -2.91 13.45
C ILE A 52 1.87 -2.27 13.74
N ALA A 53 2.57 -2.78 14.75
CA ALA A 53 3.87 -2.26 15.18
C ALA A 53 5.03 -3.15 14.71
N ASN A 54 6.09 -2.51 14.21
CA ASN A 54 7.39 -3.11 13.95
C ASN A 54 8.51 -2.05 14.00
N ALA A 55 9.72 -2.39 13.58
CA ALA A 55 10.83 -1.45 13.49
C ALA A 55 10.58 -0.37 12.41
N ILE A 56 11.08 0.84 12.66
CA ILE A 56 11.13 1.90 11.64
C ILE A 56 11.87 1.37 10.40
N GLY A 57 11.35 1.67 9.21
CA GLY A 57 11.89 1.16 7.96
C GLY A 57 11.28 -0.17 7.51
N THR A 58 10.42 -0.81 8.32
CA THR A 58 9.69 -2.02 7.88
C THR A 58 8.84 -1.69 6.64
N PRO A 59 8.89 -2.50 5.56
CA PRO A 59 8.08 -2.25 4.38
C PRO A 59 6.58 -2.26 4.69
N ILE A 60 5.88 -1.26 4.15
CA ILE A 60 4.43 -1.20 4.09
C ILE A 60 4.04 -1.51 2.64
N LEU A 61 3.13 -2.48 2.49
CA LEU A 61 2.69 -3.05 1.22
C LEU A 61 1.24 -2.68 0.95
N ALA A 62 0.91 -2.49 -0.33
CA ALA A 62 -0.48 -2.36 -0.74
C ALA A 62 -1.23 -3.67 -0.43
N ALA A 63 -2.28 -3.59 0.39
CA ALA A 63 -3.12 -4.72 0.75
C ALA A 63 -3.92 -5.25 -0.45
N SER A 64 -4.25 -4.40 -1.42
CA SER A 64 -4.96 -4.75 -2.65
C SER A 64 -4.46 -3.92 -3.83
N ALA A 65 -4.82 -4.34 -5.05
CA ALA A 65 -4.56 -3.55 -6.25
C ALA A 65 -5.45 -2.30 -6.31
N GLY A 66 -4.93 -1.22 -6.86
CA GLY A 66 -5.70 0.02 -7.00
C GLY A 66 -4.87 1.21 -7.47
N MET A 67 -5.49 2.38 -7.40
CA MET A 67 -4.87 3.67 -7.69
C MET A 67 -4.57 4.40 -6.39
N VAL A 68 -3.34 4.88 -6.24
CA VAL A 68 -2.96 5.78 -5.16
C VAL A 68 -3.64 7.12 -5.40
N ILE A 69 -4.58 7.50 -4.52
CA ILE A 69 -5.33 8.75 -4.63
C ILE A 69 -4.70 9.88 -3.81
N ASP A 70 -3.95 9.55 -2.76
CA ASP A 70 -3.17 10.50 -1.95
C ASP A 70 -1.89 9.84 -1.44
N ALA A 71 -0.81 10.61 -1.36
CA ALA A 71 0.48 10.19 -0.83
C ALA A 71 1.22 11.41 -0.25
N GLY A 72 1.65 11.35 1.00
CA GLY A 72 2.41 12.43 1.66
C GLY A 72 1.83 12.89 3.01
N PRO A 73 2.10 14.13 3.44
CA PRO A 73 1.68 14.61 4.75
C PRO A 73 0.16 14.68 4.94
N ALA A 74 -0.32 14.22 6.09
CA ALA A 74 -1.73 14.25 6.48
C ALA A 74 -1.89 14.50 7.99
N GLN A 75 -2.83 15.38 8.34
CA GLN A 75 -3.14 15.67 9.73
C GLN A 75 -3.65 14.41 10.44
N GLY A 76 -3.12 14.13 11.64
CA GLY A 76 -3.47 12.93 12.42
C GLY A 76 -2.68 11.68 12.05
N PHE A 77 -2.21 11.55 10.80
CA PHE A 77 -1.46 10.40 10.31
C PHE A 77 0.04 10.68 10.13
N GLY A 78 0.45 11.95 10.23
CA GLY A 78 1.77 12.42 9.86
C GLY A 78 2.01 12.28 8.36
N ASN A 79 2.42 11.10 7.89
CA ASN A 79 2.40 10.76 6.48
C ASN A 79 1.38 9.64 6.22
N TRP A 80 0.71 9.70 5.08
CA TRP A 80 -0.24 8.67 4.65
C TRP A 80 -0.09 8.26 3.19
N VAL A 81 -0.71 7.15 2.85
CA VAL A 81 -1.01 6.71 1.48
C VAL A 81 -2.46 6.26 1.49
N ARG A 82 -3.24 6.64 0.48
CA ARG A 82 -4.60 6.13 0.27
C ARG A 82 -4.69 5.47 -1.08
N ILE A 83 -5.24 4.26 -1.12
CA ILE A 83 -5.42 3.47 -2.34
C ILE A 83 -6.91 3.24 -2.55
N MET A 84 -7.40 3.59 -3.74
CA MET A 84 -8.73 3.23 -4.21
C MET A 84 -8.64 2.02 -5.13
N SER A 85 -9.23 0.91 -4.71
CA SER A 85 -9.39 -0.28 -5.57
C SER A 85 -10.37 -0.02 -6.72
N ASP A 86 -10.31 -0.84 -7.76
CA ASP A 86 -11.21 -0.73 -8.91
C ASP A 86 -12.68 -1.04 -8.52
N GLU A 87 -12.93 -1.78 -7.43
CA GLU A 87 -14.26 -1.97 -6.84
C GLU A 87 -14.76 -0.81 -5.95
N GLY A 88 -13.95 0.24 -5.75
CA GLY A 88 -14.33 1.43 -4.99
C GLY A 88 -14.08 1.34 -3.48
N THR A 89 -13.47 0.27 -2.98
CA THR A 89 -12.96 0.19 -1.60
C THR A 89 -11.69 1.03 -1.46
N MET A 90 -11.63 1.86 -0.42
CA MET A 90 -10.46 2.65 -0.08
C MET A 90 -9.72 2.03 1.11
N THR A 91 -8.41 1.86 0.98
CA THR A 91 -7.52 1.49 2.10
C THR A 91 -6.62 2.67 2.43
N VAL A 92 -6.42 2.94 3.72
CA VAL A 92 -5.65 4.07 4.23
C VAL A 92 -4.48 3.54 5.02
N TYR A 93 -3.27 4.01 4.73
CA TYR A 93 -2.03 3.63 5.40
C TYR A 93 -1.47 4.87 6.09
N GLY A 94 -1.13 4.79 7.38
CA GLY A 94 -0.69 5.94 8.18
C GLY A 94 0.67 5.78 8.85
N HIS A 95 1.16 6.88 9.45
CA HIS A 95 2.29 6.93 10.38
C HIS A 95 3.66 6.51 9.80
N MET A 96 3.81 6.60 8.48
CA MET A 96 5.05 6.23 7.78
C MET A 96 6.19 7.24 7.94
N GLU A 97 7.43 6.74 7.94
CA GLU A 97 8.64 7.57 7.94
C GLU A 97 8.88 8.14 6.54
N GLU A 98 8.75 7.28 5.54
CA GLU A 98 9.02 7.57 4.13
C GLU A 98 7.88 7.04 3.26
N VAL A 99 7.42 7.88 2.34
CA VAL A 99 6.40 7.55 1.34
C VAL A 99 7.12 7.22 0.04
N LEU A 100 6.92 6.03 -0.50
CA LEU A 100 7.56 5.58 -1.75
C LEU A 100 6.61 5.68 -2.95
N ALA A 101 5.31 5.52 -2.71
CA ALA A 101 4.29 5.63 -3.74
C ALA A 101 3.95 7.10 -4.06
N SER A 102 3.47 7.35 -5.27
CA SER A 102 3.03 8.68 -5.71
C SER A 102 1.55 8.70 -6.06
N THR A 103 0.86 9.83 -5.82
CA THR A 103 -0.51 10.02 -6.30
C THR A 103 -0.61 9.78 -7.81
N GLY A 104 -1.64 9.03 -8.22
CA GLY A 104 -1.87 8.60 -9.60
C GLY A 104 -1.17 7.28 -9.98
N GLN A 105 -0.29 6.75 -9.12
CA GLN A 105 0.36 5.47 -9.35
C GLN A 105 -0.66 4.32 -9.24
N ARG A 106 -0.64 3.39 -10.20
CA ARG A 106 -1.27 2.07 -10.04
C ARG A 106 -0.35 1.15 -9.27
N VAL A 107 -0.91 0.47 -8.28
CA VAL A 107 -0.21 -0.53 -7.45
C VAL A 107 -0.98 -1.84 -7.51
N GLN A 108 -0.27 -2.94 -7.30
CA GLN A 108 -0.80 -4.28 -7.11
C GLN A 108 -0.68 -4.67 -5.65
N ALA A 109 -1.46 -5.67 -5.22
CA ALA A 109 -1.30 -6.22 -3.88
C ALA A 109 0.14 -6.72 -3.68
N GLY A 110 0.75 -6.36 -2.56
CA GLY A 110 2.12 -6.70 -2.19
C GLY A 110 3.19 -5.72 -2.71
N ASP A 111 2.83 -4.74 -3.54
CA ASP A 111 3.79 -3.69 -3.92
C ASP A 111 4.14 -2.83 -2.69
N THR A 112 5.42 -2.53 -2.50
CA THR A 112 5.87 -1.65 -1.41
C THR A 112 5.48 -0.20 -1.71
N ILE A 113 4.76 0.44 -0.79
CA ILE A 113 4.22 1.79 -0.96
C ILE A 113 4.84 2.81 0.00
N ALA A 114 5.38 2.35 1.13
CA ALA A 114 5.97 3.20 2.15
C ALA A 114 6.87 2.40 3.08
N LEU A 115 7.57 3.10 3.96
CA LEU A 115 8.35 2.53 5.05
C LEU A 115 7.77 3.00 6.40
N MET A 116 7.54 2.05 7.30
CA MET A 116 6.98 2.29 8.63
C MET A 116 7.79 3.34 9.40
N GLY A 117 7.11 4.21 10.14
CA GLY A 117 7.72 5.26 10.92
C GLY A 117 6.96 5.56 12.20
N ASN A 118 7.23 6.74 12.75
CA ASN A 118 6.52 7.29 13.90
C ASN A 118 6.11 8.76 13.70
N ARG A 119 6.02 9.20 12.44
CA ARG A 119 5.64 10.57 12.10
C ARG A 119 4.12 10.62 12.16
N GLY A 120 3.58 11.28 13.18
CA GLY A 120 2.14 11.40 13.41
C GLY A 120 1.75 10.86 14.78
N PHE A 121 1.94 11.67 15.84
CA PHE A 121 1.48 11.47 17.22
C PHE A 121 1.25 10.02 17.70
N SER A 122 2.24 9.15 17.49
CA SER A 122 2.23 7.79 18.03
C SER A 122 3.33 7.65 19.07
N VAL A 123 3.00 6.99 20.18
CA VAL A 123 3.96 6.71 21.27
C VAL A 123 4.98 5.61 20.88
N LYS A 124 4.78 4.96 19.72
CA LYS A 124 5.60 3.90 19.12
C LYS A 124 5.46 3.93 17.58
N PRO A 125 6.42 3.37 16.81
CA PRO A 125 6.21 3.17 15.37
C PRO A 125 5.01 2.26 15.12
N LEU A 126 4.01 2.75 14.40
CA LEU A 126 2.76 2.06 14.11
C LEU A 126 2.42 2.24 12.63
N GLU A 127 1.67 1.30 12.07
CA GLU A 127 0.94 1.48 10.82
C GLU A 127 -0.54 1.37 11.14
N VAL A 128 -1.33 2.33 10.65
CA VAL A 128 -2.80 2.22 10.62
C VAL A 128 -3.23 1.73 9.26
N VAL A 129 -4.01 0.65 9.22
CA VAL A 129 -4.72 0.11 8.04
C VAL A 129 -6.23 0.24 8.21
#